data_AF-A0A2H6LIX6-F1
#
_entry.id   AF-A0A2H6LIX6-F1
#
_cell.length_a   1.000
_cell.length_b   1.000
_cell.length_c   1.000
_cell.angle_alpha   90.00
_cell.angle_beta   90.00
_cell.angle_gamma   90.00
#
_symmetry.space_group_name_H-M   'P 1'
#
loop_
_entity.id
_entity.type
_entity.pdbx_description
1 polymer ?
#
loop_
_entity_poly.entity_id
_entity_poly.type
_entity_poly.pdbx_seq_one_letter_code
_entity_poly.pdbx_strand_id
1 'polypeptide(L)'
;MAKRQTTKLNNQIIVRMDDETKEAFMNKVQSEGKTASELIMGWIRSYLAEERHEALDLSTMHRDLENLKQQVAIIQNELLGKTAA
;
A
#
# COMPACT_ATOMS: atom_id res chain seq x y z
N MET A 1 6.53 50.73 -3.31
CA MET A 1 6.77 49.47 -4.05
C MET A 1 7.20 48.39 -3.07
N ALA A 2 6.31 47.47 -2.69
CA ALA A 2 6.65 46.38 -1.77
C ALA A 2 6.67 45.07 -2.57
N LYS A 3 7.87 44.51 -2.79
CA LYS A 3 8.06 43.20 -3.39
C LYS A 3 7.49 42.15 -2.45
N ARG A 4 6.27 41.67 -2.74
CA ARG A 4 5.74 40.43 -2.18
C ARG A 4 6.54 39.28 -2.79
N GLN A 5 7.60 38.85 -2.11
CA GLN A 5 8.20 37.54 -2.36
C GLN A 5 7.14 36.50 -2.00
N THR A 6 6.59 35.87 -3.02
CA THR A 6 5.76 34.67 -2.90
C THR A 6 6.66 33.55 -2.37
N THR A 7 6.55 33.28 -1.08
CA THR A 7 7.18 32.12 -0.42
C THR A 7 6.54 30.86 -1.00
N LYS A 8 7.05 30.36 -2.14
CA LYS A 8 6.66 29.07 -2.70
C LYS A 8 7.07 28.00 -1.70
N LEU A 9 6.07 27.42 -1.03
CA LEU A 9 6.05 26.18 -0.25
C LEU A 9 7.30 25.31 -0.47
N ASN A 10 8.23 25.35 0.50
CA ASN A 10 9.52 24.68 0.45
C ASN A 10 9.41 23.24 0.98
N ASN A 11 8.62 22.38 0.33
CA ASN A 11 8.50 20.97 0.69
C ASN A 11 9.63 20.16 0.03
N GLN A 12 10.85 20.32 0.54
CA GLN A 12 12.04 19.63 0.04
C GLN A 12 12.55 18.61 1.06
N ILE A 13 12.90 17.42 0.58
CA ILE A 13 13.56 16.38 1.37
C ILE A 13 15.01 16.32 0.91
N ILE A 14 15.95 16.46 1.85
CA ILE A 14 17.38 16.28 1.59
C ILE A 14 17.76 14.88 2.04
N VAL A 15 18.11 14.03 1.08
CA VAL A 15 18.61 12.68 1.35
C VAL A 15 20.14 12.71 1.28
N ARG A 16 20.81 12.28 2.34
CA ARG A 16 22.26 12.11 2.38
C ARG A 16 22.60 10.64 2.12
N MET A 17 23.56 10.41 1.23
CA MET A 17 24.08 9.10 0.87
C MET A 17 25.55 9.27 0.47
N ASP A 18 26.31 8.17 0.44
CA ASP A 18 27.67 8.14 -0.09
C ASP A 18 27.70 8.37 -1.61
N ASP A 19 28.88 8.72 -2.11
CA ASP A 19 29.08 9.07 -3.52
C ASP A 19 28.84 7.88 -4.46
N GLU A 20 29.25 6.67 -4.06
CA GLU A 20 29.06 5.44 -4.85
C GLU A 20 27.57 5.14 -5.07
N THR A 21 26.78 5.18 -3.99
CA THR A 21 25.33 4.96 -4.04
C THR A 21 24.64 6.03 -4.88
N LYS A 22 25.06 7.29 -4.74
CA LYS A 22 24.52 8.40 -5.53
C LYS A 22 24.77 8.21 -7.02
N GLU A 23 26.00 7.88 -7.41
CA GLU A 23 26.35 7.66 -8.81
C GLU A 23 25.60 6.48 -9.41
N ALA A 24 25.57 5.34 -8.71
CA ALA A 24 24.83 4.17 -9.13
C ALA A 24 23.33 4.46 -9.32
N PHE A 25 22.74 5.18 -8.36
CA PHE A 25 21.35 5.61 -8.42
C PHE A 25 21.09 6.53 -9.62
N MET A 26 21.91 7.57 -9.81
CA MET A 26 21.74 8.52 -10.92
C MET A 26 21.91 7.86 -12.29
N ASN A 27 22.87 6.95 -12.43
CA ASN A 27 23.08 6.18 -13.67
C ASN A 27 21.85 5.34 -14.01
N LYS A 28 21.28 4.64 -13.01
CA LYS A 28 20.07 3.84 -13.22
C LYS A 28 18.87 4.71 -13.59
N VAL A 29 18.66 5.81 -12.88
CA VAL A 29 17.58 6.77 -13.14
C VAL A 29 17.66 7.33 -14.57
N GLN A 30 18.86 7.70 -15.01
CA GLN A 30 19.09 8.16 -16.40
C GLN A 30 18.80 7.06 -17.43
N SER A 31 19.20 5.82 -17.16
CA SER A 31 18.92 4.69 -18.05
C SER A 31 17.43 4.41 -18.22
N GLU A 32 16.62 4.73 -17.22
CA GLU A 32 15.16 4.59 -17.25
C GLU A 32 14.45 5.82 -17.84
N GLY A 33 15.18 6.88 -18.18
CA GLY A 33 14.63 8.13 -18.71
C GLY A 33 13.76 8.90 -17.71
N LYS A 34 13.89 8.62 -16.41
CA LYS A 34 13.11 9.25 -15.34
C LYS A 34 13.97 10.27 -14.60
N THR A 35 13.34 11.13 -13.82
CA THR A 35 14.04 11.98 -12.85
C THR A 35 14.15 11.27 -11.49
N ALA A 36 15.18 11.61 -10.72
CA ALA A 36 15.36 11.11 -9.35
C ALA A 36 14.13 11.39 -8.48
N SER A 37 13.55 12.58 -8.62
CA SER A 37 12.34 13.00 -7.91
C SER A 37 11.13 12.12 -8.23
N GLU A 38 10.93 11.75 -9.49
CA GLU A 38 9.82 10.85 -9.88
C GLU A 38 9.98 9.47 -9.27
N LEU A 39 11.20 8.94 -9.27
CA LEU A 39 11.48 7.63 -8.70
C LEU A 39 11.28 7.62 -7.18
N ILE A 40 11.81 8.63 -6.47
CA ILE A 40 11.65 8.79 -5.02
C ILE A 40 10.18 9.00 -4.66
N MET A 41 9.44 9.83 -5.41
CA MET A 41 8.00 10.01 -5.18
C MET A 41 7.22 8.72 -5.42
N GLY A 42 7.62 7.90 -6.39
CA GLY A 42 7.08 6.56 -6.61
C GLY A 42 7.27 5.67 -5.38
N TRP A 43 8.48 5.61 -4.85
CA TRP A 43 8.79 4.84 -3.64
C TRP A 43 8.03 5.33 -2.41
N ILE A 44 7.92 6.65 -2.21
CA ILE A 44 7.14 7.23 -1.11
C ILE A 44 5.67 6.81 -1.23
N ARG A 45 5.09 6.88 -2.42
CA ARG A 45 3.69 6.47 -2.65
C ARG A 45 3.49 4.98 -2.39
N SER A 46 4.42 4.13 -2.84
CA SER A 46 4.36 2.69 -2.59
C SER A 46 4.48 2.37 -1.10
N TYR A 47 5.43 3.00 -0.40
CA TYR A 47 5.62 2.84 1.04
C TYR A 47 4.34 3.21 1.82
N LEU A 48 3.73 4.35 1.50
CA LEU A 48 2.48 4.78 2.12
C LEU A 48 1.27 3.93 1.71
N ALA A 49 1.32 3.25 0.56
CA ALA A 49 0.26 2.35 0.12
C ALA A 49 0.37 0.97 0.79
N GLU A 50 1.58 0.53 1.14
CA GLU A 50 1.83 -0.68 1.91
C GLU A 50 1.23 -0.55 3.32
N GLU A 51 1.42 0.59 4.00
CA GLU A 51 0.76 0.88 5.28
C GLU A 51 -0.78 0.91 5.20
N ARG A 52 -1.37 1.17 4.02
CA ARG A 52 -2.83 1.15 3.84
C ARG A 52 -3.40 -0.26 3.67
N HIS A 53 -2.57 -1.26 3.40
CA HIS A 53 -3.03 -2.64 3.25
C HIS A 53 -3.27 -3.36 4.60
N GLU A 54 -3.01 -2.72 5.74
CA GLU A 54 -3.21 -3.32 7.07
C GLU A 54 -4.42 -2.81 7.85
N ALA A 55 -5.35 -2.11 7.20
CA ALA A 55 -6.74 -2.12 7.67
C ALA A 55 -7.49 -3.26 6.97
N LEU A 56 -7.01 -4.49 7.14
CA LEU A 56 -7.84 -5.68 6.90
C LEU A 56 -9.14 -5.44 7.65
N ASP A 57 -10.24 -5.32 6.92
CA ASP A 57 -11.54 -5.14 7.52
C ASP A 57 -11.94 -6.45 8.21
N LEU A 58 -11.48 -6.61 9.45
CA LEU A 58 -11.75 -7.76 10.31
C LEU A 58 -13.26 -7.98 10.47
N SER A 59 -14.08 -6.94 10.28
CA SER A 59 -15.54 -7.06 10.32
C SER A 59 -16.09 -7.81 9.10
N THR A 60 -15.51 -7.60 7.92
CA THR A 60 -15.85 -8.35 6.71
C THR A 60 -15.41 -9.82 6.84
N MET A 61 -14.19 -10.09 7.32
CA MET A 61 -13.75 -11.48 7.58
C MET A 61 -14.60 -12.19 8.64
N HIS A 62 -15.01 -11.50 9.71
CA HIS A 62 -15.87 -12.08 10.74
C HIS A 62 -17.23 -12.46 10.16
N ARG A 63 -17.82 -11.59 9.34
CA ARG A 63 -19.10 -11.83 8.68
C ARG A 63 -19.04 -13.01 7.72
N ASP A 64 -17.96 -13.12 6.94
CA ASP A 64 -17.77 -14.24 6.03
C ASP A 64 -17.59 -15.57 6.78
N LEU A 65 -16.88 -15.56 7.92
CA LEU A 65 -16.75 -16.74 8.79
C LEU A 65 -18.08 -17.16 9.42
N GLU A 66 -18.90 -16.23 9.88
CA GLU A 66 -20.23 -16.55 10.42
C GLU A 66 -21.16 -17.12 9.34
N ASN A 67 -21.16 -16.52 8.15
CA ASN A 67 -21.93 -17.04 7.01
C ASN A 67 -21.47 -18.45 6.62
N LEU A 68 -20.15 -18.71 6.63
CA LEU A 68 -19.62 -20.03 6.32
C LEU A 68 -20.01 -21.06 7.39
N LYS A 69 -19.97 -20.69 8.68
CA LYS A 69 -20.44 -21.56 9.78
C LYS A 69 -21.92 -21.91 9.62
N GLN A 70 -22.76 -20.94 9.25
CA GLN A 70 -24.19 -21.19 9.03
C GLN A 70 -24.41 -22.16 7.85
N GLN A 71 -23.71 -21.95 6.73
CA GLN A 71 -23.81 -22.85 5.58
C GLN A 71 -23.35 -24.27 5.90
N VAL A 72 -22.24 -24.42 6.63
CA VAL A 72 -21.76 -25.73 7.08
C VAL A 72 -22.75 -26.39 8.04
N ALA A 73 -23.34 -25.65 8.96
CA ALA A 73 -24.36 -26.18 9.88
C ALA A 73 -25.60 -26.68 9.13
N ILE A 74 -26.06 -25.96 8.11
CA ILE A 74 -27.17 -26.38 7.24
C ILE A 74 -26.81 -27.68 6.52
N ILE A 75 -25.64 -27.75 5.89
CA ILE A 75 -25.19 -28.93 5.15
C ILE A 75 -25.04 -30.14 6.07
N GLN A 76 -24.47 -29.97 7.27
CA GLN A 76 -24.37 -31.04 8.26
C GLN A 76 -25.75 -31.55 8.68
N ASN A 77 -26.72 -30.65 8.88
CA ASN A 77 -28.06 -31.03 9.30
C ASN A 77 -28.84 -31.73 8.17
N GLU A 78 -28.63 -31.32 6.91
CA GLU A 78 -29.19 -32.01 5.74
C GLU A 78 -28.58 -33.42 5.55
N LEU A 79 -27.29 -33.59 5.80
CA LEU A 79 -26.62 -34.89 5.75
C LEU A 79 -27.09 -35.83 6.86
N LEU A 80 -27.27 -35.31 8.08
CA LEU A 80 -27.80 -36.08 9.21
C LEU A 80 -29.27 -36.44 9.00
N GLY A 81 -30.07 -35.54 8.45
CA GLY A 81 -31.47 -35.80 8.11
C GLY A 81 -31.65 -36.84 6.99
N LYS A 82 -30.72 -36.88 6.02
CA LYS A 82 -30.73 -37.88 4.92
C LYS A 82 -30.17 -39.25 5.32
N THR A 83 -29.39 -39.35 6.39
CA THR A 83 -28.84 -40.63 6.88
C THR A 83 -29.71 -41.28 7.95
N ALA A 84 -30.66 -40.55 8.53
CA ALA A 84 -31.64 -41.06 9.51
C ALA A 84 -33.01 -41.44 8.89
N ALA A 85 -33.17 -41.32 7.58
CA ALA A 85 -34.37 -41.67 6.81
C ALA A 85 -34.17 -42.93 5.95
#